data_AF-A0A352PL25-F1
#
_entry.id   AF-A0A352PL25-F1
#
_cell.length_a   1.000
_cell.length_b   1.000
_cell.length_c   1.000
_cell.angle_alpha   90.00
_cell.angle_beta   90.00
_cell.angle_gamma   90.00
#
_symmetry.space_group_name_H-M   'P 1'
#
loop_
_entity.id
_entity.type
_entity.pdbx_description
1 polymer ?
#
loop_
_entity_poly.entity_id
_entity_poly.type
_entity_poly.pdbx_seq_one_letter_code
_entity_poly.pdbx_strand_id
1 'polypeptide(L)'
;MATDLVAAGIDNKYDAAIIVSSDTDLVPMIDWVRFRLKKRVEYVGFSIPDSLGGANGIRPTKALIDRTDVQRVLVESDIRKFNLLKQSF
;
A
#
# COMPACT_ATOMS: atom_id res chain seq x y z
N MET A 1 12.34 -5.19 0.43
CA MET A 1 10.96 -5.02 -0.10
C MET A 1 10.92 -5.05 -1.62
N ALA A 2 11.50 -4.07 -2.34
CA ALA A 2 11.52 -4.04 -3.82
C ALA A 2 12.00 -5.37 -4.44
N THR A 3 13.16 -5.86 -3.98
CA THR A 3 13.75 -7.12 -4.44
C THR A 3 12.86 -8.32 -4.13
N ASP A 4 12.29 -8.38 -2.92
CA ASP A 4 11.45 -9.51 -2.48
C ASP A 4 10.16 -9.59 -3.29
N LEU A 5 9.53 -8.44 -3.56
CA LEU A 5 8.33 -8.33 -4.39
C LEU A 5 8.57 -8.91 -5.79
N VAL A 6 9.70 -8.57 -6.39
CA VAL A 6 10.09 -9.06 -7.72
C VAL A 6 10.48 -10.54 -7.68
N ALA A 7 11.34 -10.95 -6.74
CA ALA A 7 11.82 -12.32 -6.63
C ALA A 7 10.67 -13.31 -6.37
N ALA A 8 9.78 -12.99 -5.43
CA ALA A 8 8.60 -13.82 -5.17
C ALA A 8 7.63 -13.85 -6.36
N GLY A 9 7.60 -12.78 -7.17
CA GLY A 9 6.80 -12.72 -8.39
C GLY A 9 7.37 -13.60 -9.51
N ILE A 10 8.69 -13.63 -9.67
CA ILE A 10 9.40 -14.54 -10.59
C ILE A 10 9.16 -15.99 -10.20
N ASP A 11 9.28 -16.30 -8.90
CA ASP A 11 9.03 -17.64 -8.35
C ASP A 11 7.53 -18.01 -8.30
N ASN A 12 6.65 -17.14 -8.81
CA ASN A 12 5.20 -17.36 -8.84
C ASN A 12 4.59 -17.65 -7.45
N LYS A 13 5.13 -17.05 -6.38
CA LYS A 13 4.72 -17.29 -4.98
C LYS A 13 3.44 -16.56 -4.56
N TYR A 14 2.91 -15.68 -5.41
CA TYR A 14 1.68 -14.95 -5.17
C TYR A 14 0.93 -14.69 -6.48
N ASP A 15 -0.39 -14.54 -6.39
CA ASP A 15 -1.25 -14.11 -7.51
C ASP A 15 -1.47 -12.59 -7.50
N ALA A 16 -1.53 -12.01 -6.30
CA ALA A 16 -1.63 -10.58 -6.08
C ALA A 16 -0.68 -10.12 -4.97
N ALA A 17 -0.10 -8.93 -5.14
CA ALA A 17 0.70 -8.26 -4.13
C ALA A 17 -0.09 -7.11 -3.49
N ILE A 18 -0.07 -7.01 -2.17
CA ILE A 18 -0.63 -5.87 -1.43
C ILE A 18 0.54 -5.01 -0.94
N ILE A 19 0.57 -3.75 -1.35
CA ILE A 19 1.63 -2.81 -1.02
C ILE A 19 1.08 -1.75 -0.07
N VAL A 20 1.64 -1.73 1.14
CA VAL A 20 1.39 -0.72 2.16
C VAL A 20 2.67 0.13 2.28
N SER A 21 2.69 1.29 1.63
CA SER A 21 3.87 2.17 1.63
C SER A 21 3.52 3.60 1.23
N SER A 22 4.39 4.55 1.53
CA SER A 22 4.38 5.90 0.94
C SER A 22 5.52 6.12 -0.06
N ASP A 23 6.44 5.16 -0.16
CA ASP A 23 7.68 5.24 -0.93
C ASP A 23 7.41 5.13 -2.44
N THR A 24 7.69 6.22 -3.15
CA THR A 24 7.53 6.31 -4.61
C THR A 24 8.59 5.54 -5.38
N ASP A 25 9.71 5.17 -4.75
CA ASP A 25 10.78 4.41 -5.40
C ASP A 25 10.36 2.97 -5.71
N LEU A 26 9.22 2.52 -5.18
CA LEU A 26 8.60 1.23 -5.52
C LEU A 26 7.92 1.23 -6.91
N VAL A 27 7.63 2.40 -7.50
CA VAL A 27 6.89 2.51 -8.77
C VAL A 27 7.51 1.66 -9.89
N PRO A 28 8.83 1.68 -10.16
CA PRO A 28 9.42 0.84 -11.20
C PRO A 28 9.21 -0.66 -10.95
N MET A 29 9.22 -1.10 -9.70
CA MET A 29 9.02 -2.51 -9.34
C MET A 29 7.56 -2.91 -9.47
N ILE A 30 6.63 -2.02 -9.14
CA ILE A 30 5.20 -2.22 -9.36
C ILE A 30 4.93 -2.39 -10.86
N ASP A 31 5.47 -1.50 -11.70
CA ASP A 31 5.32 -1.61 -13.16
C ASP A 31 5.93 -2.92 -13.68
N TRP A 32 7.08 -3.33 -13.16
CA TRP A 32 7.71 -4.60 -13.54
C TRP A 32 6.81 -5.80 -13.23
N VAL A 33 6.28 -5.87 -12.01
CA VAL A 33 5.40 -6.95 -11.56
C VAL A 33 4.09 -6.99 -12.35
N ARG A 34 3.46 -5.83 -12.58
CA ARG A 34 2.20 -5.74 -13.35
C ARG A 34 2.40 -6.09 -14.82
N PHE A 35 3.39 -5.48 -15.46
CA PHE A 35 3.51 -5.58 -16.92
C PHE A 35 4.35 -6.75 -17.39
N ARG A 36 5.40 -7.13 -16.65
CA ARG A 36 6.29 -8.25 -17.02
C ARG A 36 5.81 -9.58 -16.45
N LEU A 37 5.46 -9.60 -15.16
CA LEU A 37 5.01 -10.83 -14.50
C LEU A 37 3.50 -11.05 -14.54
N LYS A 38 2.73 -10.06 -15.04
CA LYS A 38 1.27 -10.12 -15.14
C LYS A 38 0.58 -10.40 -13.81
N LYS A 39 1.17 -9.94 -12.71
CA LYS A 39 0.60 -10.05 -11.36
C LYS A 39 -0.23 -8.83 -11.02
N ARG A 40 -1.28 -9.04 -10.22
CA ARG A 40 -2.14 -7.95 -9.75
C ARG A 40 -1.48 -7.25 -8.56
N VAL A 41 -1.58 -5.92 -8.49
CA VAL A 41 -1.05 -5.13 -7.38
C VAL A 41 -2.15 -4.27 -6.77
N GLU A 42 -2.38 -4.43 -5.47
CA GLU A 42 -3.23 -3.57 -4.65
C GLU A 42 -2.36 -2.59 -3.85
N TYR A 43 -2.67 -1.30 -3.94
CA TYR A 43 -2.11 -0.27 -3.08
C TYR A 43 -3.03 0.01 -1.91
N VAL A 44 -2.47 0.01 -0.70
CA VAL A 44 -3.16 0.46 0.51
C VAL A 44 -2.45 1.70 1.05
N GLY A 45 -3.10 2.86 0.89
CA GLY A 45 -2.63 4.15 1.40
C GLY A 45 -3.40 4.60 2.64
N PHE A 46 -2.89 5.62 3.32
CA PHE A 46 -3.52 6.20 4.51
C PHE A 46 -3.97 7.63 4.25
N SER A 47 -5.16 7.98 4.73
CA SER A 47 -5.63 9.35 4.80
C SER A 47 -5.95 9.69 6.24
N ILE A 48 -5.01 10.36 6.91
CA ILE A 48 -5.14 10.73 8.31
C ILE A 48 -5.04 12.26 8.37
N PRO A 49 -6.17 12.95 8.62
CA PRO A 49 -6.17 14.40 8.72
C PRO A 49 -5.34 14.84 9.94
N ASP A 50 -4.67 15.98 9.81
CA ASP A 50 -4.03 16.63 10.96
C ASP A 50 -5.14 17.29 11.80
N SER A 51 -5.29 16.86 13.05
CA SER A 51 -6.29 17.37 13.99
C SER A 51 -6.16 18.87 14.27
N LEU A 52 -5.00 19.47 13.99
CA LEU A 52 -4.74 20.89 14.17
C LEU A 52 -5.01 21.72 12.90
N GLY A 53 -5.55 21.11 11.84
CA GLY A 53 -5.87 21.80 10.58
C GLY A 53 -4.63 22.19 9.76
N GLY A 54 -3.46 21.65 10.09
CA GLY A 54 -2.21 21.87 9.38
C GLY A 54 -2.13 21.13 8.04
N ALA A 55 -1.16 21.53 7.21
CA ALA A 55 -0.86 20.87 5.94
C ALA A 55 -0.17 19.50 6.10
N ASN A 56 0.10 19.06 7.34
CA ASN A 56 0.90 17.86 7.66
C ASN A 56 0.07 16.57 7.75
N GLY A 57 -1.20 16.61 7.33
CA GLY A 57 -2.02 15.40 7.26
C GLY A 57 -1.42 14.36 6.32
N ILE A 58 -1.50 13.08 6.69
CA ILE A 58 -1.04 11.98 5.85
C ILE A 58 -2.03 11.82 4.70
N ARG A 59 -1.50 11.79 3.48
CA ARG A 59 -2.28 11.59 2.27
C ARG A 59 -1.76 10.35 1.53
N PRO A 60 -2.64 9.60 0.85
CA PRO A 60 -2.20 8.51 -0.01
C PRO A 60 -1.26 9.03 -1.11
N THR A 61 -0.19 8.27 -1.38
CA THR A 61 0.79 8.66 -2.40
C THR A 61 0.17 8.51 -3.78
N LYS A 62 -0.06 9.64 -4.47
CA LYS A 62 -0.71 9.67 -5.78
C LYS A 62 0.00 8.78 -6.81
N ALA A 63 1.33 8.78 -6.84
CA ALA A 63 2.09 7.95 -7.78
C ALA A 63 1.84 6.44 -7.58
N LEU A 64 1.60 5.99 -6.34
CA LEU A 64 1.28 4.59 -6.05
C LEU A 64 -0.18 4.26 -6.40
N ILE A 65 -1.10 5.21 -6.20
CA ILE A 65 -2.49 5.11 -6.67
C ILE A 65 -2.51 4.90 -8.19
N ASP A 66 -1.85 5.78 -8.93
CA ASP A 66 -1.88 5.80 -10.39
C ASP A 66 -1.21 4.56 -11.02
N ARG A 67 -0.37 3.84 -10.27
CA ARG A 67 0.46 2.73 -10.76
C ARG A 67 0.02 1.35 -10.29
N THR A 68 -1.11 1.23 -9.60
CA THR A 68 -1.63 -0.06 -9.11
C THR A 68 -2.98 -0.43 -9.76
N ASP A 69 -3.39 -1.69 -9.62
CA ASP A 69 -4.64 -2.20 -10.20
C ASP A 69 -5.86 -1.94 -9.30
N VAL A 70 -5.64 -1.92 -7.99
CA VAL A 70 -6.66 -1.71 -6.97
C VAL A 70 -6.11 -0.76 -5.94
N GLN A 71 -6.94 0.16 -5.46
CA GLN A 71 -6.57 1.12 -4.44
C GLN A 71 -7.54 1.04 -3.26
N ARG A 72 -6.97 0.99 -2.06
CA ARG A 72 -7.69 1.12 -0.81
C ARG A 72 -7.06 2.26 -0.02
N VAL A 73 -7.90 3.12 0.54
CA VAL A 73 -7.47 4.19 1.44
C VAL A 73 -8.05 3.89 2.81
N LEU A 74 -7.17 3.76 3.81
CA LEU A 74 -7.56 3.58 5.19
C LEU A 74 -7.57 4.94 5.89
N VAL A 75 -8.67 5.22 6.58
CA VAL A 75 -8.77 6.38 7.47
C VAL A 75 -8.52 5.97 8.91
N GLU A 76 -8.35 6.95 9.80
CA GLU A 76 -8.05 6.72 11.20
C GLU A 76 -9.05 5.79 11.91
N SER A 77 -10.36 5.96 11.64
CA SER A 77 -11.41 5.11 12.21
C SER A 77 -11.31 3.65 11.77
N ASP A 78 -10.79 3.37 10.56
CA ASP A 78 -10.56 2.01 10.09
C ASP A 78 -9.48 1.30 10.89
N ILE A 79 -8.49 2.04 11.42
CA ILE A 79 -7.38 1.46 12.18
C ILE A 79 -7.75 1.36 13.66
N ARG A 80 -8.41 2.39 14.21
CA ARG A 80 -8.73 2.47 15.65
C ARG A 80 -9.55 1.28 16.16
N LYS A 81 -10.40 0.68 15.32
CA LYS A 81 -11.17 -0.52 15.68
C LYS A 81 -10.29 -1.71 16.09
N PHE A 82 -9.05 -1.79 15.62
CA PHE A 82 -8.13 -2.88 15.95
C PHE A 82 -7.34 -2.65 17.25
N ASN A 83 -7.26 -1.41 17.75
CA ASN A 83 -6.63 -1.13 19.06
C ASN A 83 -7.48 -1.63 20.23
N LEU A 84 -8.80 -1.72 20.06
CA LEU A 84 -9.72 -2.22 21.09
C LEU A 84 -9.57 -3.73 21.34
N LEU A 85 -9.05 -4.49 20.38
CA LEU A 85 -8.80 -5.93 20.52
C LEU A 85 -7.55 -6.25 21.36
N LYS A 86 -6.63 -5.29 21.57
CA LYS A 86 -5.41 -5.48 22.38
C LYS A 86 -5.65 -5.41 23.89
N GLN A 87 -6.81 -4.93 24.35
CA GLN A 87 -7.12 -4.84 25.78
C GLN A 87 -7.85 -6.08 26.33
N SER A 88 -7.93 -7.16 25.54
CA SER A 88 -8.70 -8.37 25.87
C SER A 88 -7.84 -9.64 26.00
N PHE A 89 -6.52 -9.50 26.11
CA PHE A 89 -5.57 -10.60 26.35
C PHE A 89 -4.64 -10.27 27.51
#